data_AF-A0A5K7YZD8-F1
#
_entry.id   AF-A0A5K7YZD8-F1
#
_cell.length_a   1.000
_cell.length_b   1.000
_cell.length_c   1.000
_cell.angle_alpha   90.00
_cell.angle_beta   90.00
_cell.angle_gamma   90.00
#
_symmetry.space_group_name_H-M   'P 1'
#
loop_
_entity.id
_entity.type
_entity.pdbx_description
1 polymer ?
#
loop_
_entity_poly.entity_id
_entity_poly.type
_entity_poly.pdbx_seq_one_letter_code
_entity_poly.pdbx_strand_id
1 'polypeptide(L)'
;MSVSNSILPDDKSKQQFSCFRASAEFIQIPHFTDGPDDYRLVHGNVATLSQDVPVNHAWIEEIDFVYELSEGHKILFSKDDYYKKNKIINVRTYTAQEAITLIGEYGHWGPWN
;
A
#
# COMPACT_ATOMS: atom_id res chain seq x y z
N MET A 1 12.83 -30.67 -29.93
CA MET A 1 12.68 -30.17 -28.55
C MET A 1 13.39 -28.83 -28.47
N SER A 2 12.65 -27.74 -28.37
CA SER A 2 13.22 -26.42 -28.08
C SER A 2 12.32 -25.79 -27.04
N VAL A 3 12.79 -25.78 -25.80
CA VAL A 3 12.18 -25.01 -24.71
C VAL A 3 12.56 -23.56 -24.94
N SER A 4 11.63 -22.78 -25.50
CA SER A 4 11.72 -21.33 -25.50
C SER A 4 11.59 -20.86 -24.06
N ASN A 5 12.71 -20.47 -23.46
CA ASN A 5 12.75 -19.85 -22.15
C ASN A 5 12.30 -18.39 -22.30
N SER A 6 11.00 -18.17 -22.50
CA SER A 6 10.41 -16.85 -22.43
C SER A 6 10.33 -16.45 -20.96
N ILE A 7 11.32 -15.68 -20.50
CA ILE A 7 11.22 -14.91 -19.26
C ILE A 7 10.06 -13.94 -19.50
N LEU A 8 8.89 -14.26 -18.94
CA LEU A 8 7.75 -13.35 -18.93
C LEU A 8 8.20 -12.07 -18.21
N PRO A 9 7.95 -10.88 -18.76
CA PRO A 9 8.24 -9.65 -18.05
C PRO A 9 7.49 -9.68 -16.72
N ASP A 10 8.22 -9.44 -15.64
CA ASP A 10 7.68 -9.36 -14.28
C ASP A 10 6.51 -8.37 -14.31
N ASP A 11 5.31 -8.89 -14.08
CA ASP A 11 4.06 -8.19 -14.34
C ASP A 11 3.84 -7.17 -13.22
N LYS A 12 4.53 -6.03 -13.33
CA LYS A 12 4.46 -4.91 -12.38
C LYS A 12 3.01 -4.46 -12.12
N SER A 13 2.06 -4.78 -13.00
CA SER A 13 0.65 -4.51 -12.78
C SER A 13 0.08 -5.34 -11.61
N LYS A 14 0.44 -6.62 -11.49
CA LYS A 14 0.00 -7.48 -10.36
C LYS A 14 0.57 -7.02 -9.03
N GLN A 15 1.83 -6.62 -9.02
CA GLN A 15 2.49 -6.12 -7.82
C GLN A 15 1.84 -4.81 -7.33
N GLN A 16 1.41 -3.96 -8.26
CA GLN A 16 0.69 -2.73 -7.95
C GLN A 16 -0.70 -2.99 -7.34
N PHE A 17 -1.40 -4.07 -7.70
CA PHE A 17 -2.64 -4.45 -7.02
C PHE A 17 -2.42 -5.11 -5.66
N SER A 18 -1.23 -5.69 -5.43
CA SER A 18 -0.95 -6.44 -4.21
C SER A 18 -0.88 -5.56 -2.96
N CYS A 19 -0.29 -4.36 -3.04
CA CYS A 19 -0.12 -3.48 -1.88
C CYS A 19 -1.42 -2.81 -1.46
N PHE A 20 -2.25 -2.39 -2.43
CA PHE A 20 -3.59 -1.85 -2.16
C PHE A 20 -4.46 -2.88 -1.48
N ARG A 21 -4.51 -4.10 -2.04
CA ARG A 21 -5.28 -5.18 -1.45
C ARG A 21 -4.75 -5.57 -0.06
N ALA A 22 -3.45 -5.77 0.09
CA ALA A 22 -2.86 -6.19 1.36
C ALA A 22 -3.06 -5.14 2.47
N SER A 23 -2.92 -3.86 2.15
CA SER A 23 -3.14 -2.78 3.12
C SER A 23 -4.61 -2.65 3.49
N ALA A 24 -5.51 -2.74 2.50
CA ALA A 24 -6.94 -2.76 2.74
C ALA A 24 -7.39 -3.97 3.59
N GLU A 25 -6.86 -5.16 3.33
CA GLU A 25 -7.13 -6.35 4.16
C GLU A 25 -6.59 -6.17 5.59
N PHE A 26 -5.42 -5.57 5.74
CA PHE A 26 -4.81 -5.33 7.05
C PHE A 26 -5.67 -4.42 7.93
N ILE A 27 -6.14 -3.29 7.40
CA ILE A 27 -6.91 -2.30 8.18
C ILE A 27 -8.32 -2.80 8.55
N GLN A 28 -8.80 -3.87 7.92
CA GLN A 28 -10.09 -4.50 8.20
C GLN A 28 -10.06 -5.55 9.31
N ILE A 29 -8.87 -5.91 9.83
CA ILE A 29 -8.78 -6.94 10.87
C ILE A 29 -9.44 -6.42 12.17
N PRO A 30 -10.39 -7.15 12.79
CA PRO A 30 -11.27 -6.64 13.87
C PRO A 30 -10.55 -6.04 15.09
N HIS A 31 -9.33 -6.49 15.40
CA HIS A 31 -8.56 -5.92 16.51
C HIS A 31 -8.04 -4.50 16.24
N PHE A 32 -8.05 -4.02 14.99
CA PHE A 32 -7.73 -2.63 14.64
C PHE A 32 -8.96 -1.73 14.61
N THR A 33 -10.18 -2.28 14.54
CA THR A 33 -11.43 -1.49 14.53
C THR A 33 -11.96 -1.16 15.92
N ASP A 34 -11.50 -1.88 16.95
CA ASP A 34 -11.93 -1.70 18.35
C ASP A 34 -10.92 -0.92 19.22
N GLY A 35 -9.77 -0.52 18.65
CA GLY A 35 -8.71 0.25 19.31
C GLY A 35 -8.74 1.76 18.98
N PRO A 36 -7.86 2.58 19.60
CA PRO A 36 -7.69 3.96 19.18
C PRO A 36 -7.41 4.04 17.67
N ASP A 37 -7.94 5.08 17.02
CA ASP A 37 -7.92 5.36 15.56
C ASP A 37 -6.50 5.75 15.07
N ASP A 38 -5.52 4.99 15.53
CA ASP A 38 -4.08 5.17 15.37
C ASP A 38 -3.61 4.67 14.00
N TYR A 39 -4.40 3.78 13.38
CA TYR A 39 -4.10 3.19 12.09
C TYR A 39 -4.76 3.96 10.95
N ARG A 40 -3.98 4.29 9.91
CA ARG A 40 -4.47 4.92 8.68
C ARG A 40 -4.10 4.10 7.47
N LEU A 41 -5.08 3.86 6.60
CA LEU A 41 -4.79 3.41 5.24
C LEU A 41 -4.34 4.60 4.44
N VAL A 42 -3.22 4.46 3.75
CA VAL A 42 -2.63 5.55 2.98
C VAL A 42 -2.46 5.13 1.54
N HIS A 43 -2.94 5.98 0.63
CA HIS A 43 -2.65 5.90 -0.79
C HIS A 43 -1.75 7.07 -1.18
N GLY A 44 -0.77 6.82 -2.02
CA GLY A 44 0.08 7.88 -2.53
C GLY A 44 0.99 7.42 -3.64
N ASN A 45 1.86 8.30 -4.07
CA ASN A 45 2.86 8.02 -5.07
C ASN A 45 4.23 7.88 -4.41
N VAL A 46 4.89 6.75 -4.65
CA VAL A 46 6.22 6.44 -4.13
C VAL A 46 7.21 6.38 -5.27
N ALA A 47 8.35 7.07 -5.12
CA ALA A 47 9.54 6.85 -5.92
C ALA A 47 10.73 6.59 -4.98
N THR A 48 11.50 5.54 -5.23
CA THR A 48 12.77 5.34 -4.54
C THR A 48 13.81 6.34 -5.06
N LEU A 49 14.89 6.60 -4.31
CA LEU A 49 15.93 7.55 -4.73
C LEU A 49 16.50 7.25 -6.12
N SER A 50 16.57 5.97 -6.51
CA SER A 50 17.07 5.49 -7.80
C SER A 50 16.01 5.41 -8.91
N GLN A 51 14.77 5.79 -8.62
CA GLN A 51 13.65 5.73 -9.56
C GLN A 51 13.11 7.14 -9.85
N ASP A 52 13.01 7.49 -11.13
CA ASP A 52 12.56 8.82 -11.54
C ASP A 52 11.05 8.94 -11.68
N VAL A 53 10.36 7.81 -11.90
CA VAL A 53 8.91 7.78 -12.10
C VAL A 53 8.22 7.27 -10.83
N PRO A 54 7.40 8.10 -10.16
CA PRO A 54 6.59 7.64 -9.03
C PRO A 54 5.56 6.60 -9.47
N VAL A 55 5.30 5.61 -8.61
CA VAL A 55 4.25 4.61 -8.80
C VAL A 55 3.16 4.78 -7.76
N ASN A 56 1.92 4.48 -8.14
CA ASN A 56 0.83 4.39 -7.17
C ASN A 56 1.13 3.27 -6.17
N HIS A 57 0.89 3.56 -4.90
CA HIS A 57 1.22 2.67 -3.80
C HIS A 57 0.26 2.83 -2.63
N ALA A 58 0.17 1.81 -1.79
CA ALA A 58 -0.60 1.81 -0.57
C ALA A 58 0.19 1.22 0.60
N TRP A 59 0.05 1.82 1.77
CA TRP A 59 0.68 1.38 3.02
C TRP A 59 -0.22 1.69 4.22
N ILE A 60 0.15 1.20 5.39
CA ILE A 60 -0.51 1.53 6.66
C ILE A 60 0.40 2.41 7.50
N GLU A 61 -0.16 3.44 8.11
CA GLU A 61 0.53 4.23 9.13
C GLU A 61 -0.04 3.94 10.51
N GLU A 62 0.83 3.90 11.50
CA GLU A 62 0.48 3.84 12.92
C GLU A 62 1.39 4.78 13.69
N ILE A 63 0.86 5.92 14.15
CA ILE A 63 1.60 6.94 14.93
C ILE A 63 2.94 7.33 14.26
N ASP A 64 4.03 6.68 14.67
CA ASP A 64 5.41 6.92 14.22
C ASP A 64 5.96 5.85 13.26
N PHE A 65 5.12 4.91 12.83
CA PHE A 65 5.50 3.75 12.03
C PHE A 65 4.74 3.65 10.71
N VAL A 66 5.39 3.02 9.74
CA VAL A 66 4.81 2.63 8.45
C VAL A 66 4.93 1.13 8.27
N TYR A 67 3.81 0.47 8.00
CA TYR A 67 3.77 -0.92 7.55
C TYR A 67 3.66 -0.96 6.03
N GLU A 68 4.73 -1.43 5.41
CA GLU A 68 4.80 -1.75 4.00
C GLU A 68 4.31 -3.18 3.78
N LEU A 69 3.22 -3.33 3.02
CA LEU A 69 2.53 -4.59 2.81
C LEU A 69 2.48 -4.91 1.31
N SER A 70 2.97 -6.08 0.90
CA SER A 70 2.85 -6.58 -0.48
C SER A 70 3.10 -8.09 -0.53
N GLU A 71 2.34 -8.83 -1.35
CA GLU A 71 2.54 -10.27 -1.61
C GLU A 71 2.96 -11.14 -0.39
N GLY A 72 2.30 -10.98 0.75
CA GLY A 72 2.60 -11.76 1.97
C GLY A 72 3.80 -11.26 2.79
N HIS A 73 4.46 -10.21 2.34
CA HIS A 73 5.47 -9.47 3.09
C HIS A 73 4.83 -8.35 3.91
N LYS A 74 5.31 -8.21 5.15
CA LYS A 74 5.03 -7.10 6.05
C LYS A 74 6.37 -6.58 6.56
N ILE A 75 6.71 -5.35 6.21
CA ILE A 75 7.96 -4.70 6.65
C ILE A 75 7.58 -3.45 7.43
N LEU A 76 8.20 -3.27 8.60
CA LEU A 76 7.99 -2.13 9.46
C LEU A 76 9.13 -1.12 9.29
N PHE A 77 8.77 0.15 9.12
CA PHE A 77 9.71 1.27 9.07
C PHE A 77 9.32 2.32 10.10
N SER A 78 10.29 3.09 10.57
CA SER A 78 9.97 4.40 11.15
C SER A 78 9.35 5.26 10.04
N LYS A 79 8.32 6.04 10.38
CA LYS A 79 7.64 6.91 9.43
C LYS A 79 8.60 7.95 8.84
N ASP A 80 9.43 8.53 9.69
CA ASP A 80 10.47 9.47 9.30
C ASP A 80 11.43 8.90 8.24
N ASP A 81 11.97 7.70 8.45
CA ASP A 81 12.92 7.10 7.51
C ASP A 81 12.22 6.67 6.22
N TYR A 82 10.99 6.17 6.33
CA TYR A 82 10.19 5.79 5.16
C TYR A 82 9.95 6.99 4.24
N TYR A 83 9.52 8.12 4.80
CA TYR A 83 9.25 9.35 4.03
C TYR A 83 10.51 10.06 3.53
N LYS A 84 11.64 9.95 4.24
CA LYS A 84 12.93 10.47 3.74
C LYS A 84 13.47 9.65 2.57
N LYS A 85 13.32 8.34 2.62
CA LYS A 85 13.86 7.41 1.61
C LYS A 85 13.02 7.36 0.34
N ASN A 86 11.70 7.44 0.51
CA ASN A 86 10.74 7.32 -0.57
C ASN A 86 10.21 8.73 -0.85
N LYS A 87 10.45 9.27 -2.05
CA LYS A 87 10.00 10.60 -2.48
C LYS A 87 8.47 10.61 -2.61
N ILE A 88 7.78 10.63 -1.47
CA ILE A 88 6.33 10.46 -1.36
C ILE A 88 5.62 11.74 -1.77
N ILE A 89 4.67 11.63 -2.68
CA ILE A 89 3.80 12.73 -3.14
C ILE A 89 2.35 12.26 -3.26
N ASN A 90 1.41 13.20 -3.37
CA ASN A 90 -0.03 12.94 -3.59
C ASN A 90 -0.66 11.98 -2.55
N VAL A 91 -0.35 12.21 -1.28
CA VAL A 91 -0.81 11.37 -0.16
C VAL A 91 -2.28 11.64 0.15
N ARG A 92 -3.05 10.56 0.34
CA ARG A 92 -4.38 10.57 0.93
C ARG A 92 -4.44 9.53 2.04
N THR A 93 -4.98 9.91 3.18
CA THR A 93 -5.13 9.04 4.35
C THR A 93 -6.61 8.79 4.64
N TYR A 94 -6.91 7.60 5.16
CA TYR A 94 -8.26 7.16 5.49
C TYR A 94 -8.22 6.47 6.85
N THR A 95 -9.22 6.75 7.70
CA THR A 95 -9.58 5.87 8.84
C THR A 95 -9.91 4.46 8.33
N ALA A 96 -9.90 3.49 9.24
CA ALA A 96 -10.41 2.15 8.93
C ALA A 96 -11.86 2.20 8.41
N GLN A 97 -12.71 2.99 9.05
CA GLN A 97 -14.13 3.10 8.70
C GLN A 97 -14.36 3.74 7.33
N GLU A 98 -13.62 4.80 6.99
CA GLU A 98 -13.67 5.42 5.66
C GLU A 98 -13.18 4.44 4.59
N ALA A 99 -12.06 3.74 4.85
CA ALA A 99 -11.53 2.75 3.91
C ALA A 99 -12.55 1.63 3.64
N ILE A 100 -13.17 1.06 4.67
CA ILE A 100 -14.22 0.03 4.53
C ILE A 100 -15.38 0.53 3.67
N THR A 101 -15.83 1.77 3.94
CA THR A 101 -16.93 2.39 3.21
C THR A 101 -16.58 2.54 1.73
N LEU A 102 -15.40 3.07 1.40
CA LEU A 102 -14.95 3.28 0.03
C LEU A 102 -14.69 1.96 -0.73
N ILE A 103 -14.16 0.94 -0.06
CA ILE A 103 -14.03 -0.40 -0.65
C ILE A 103 -15.40 -0.94 -1.07
N GLY A 104 -16.40 -0.81 -0.20
CA GLY A 104 -17.77 -1.24 -0.48
C GLY A 104 -18.43 -0.43 -1.61
N GLU A 105 -18.22 0.89 -1.64
CA GLU A 105 -18.79 1.79 -2.64
C GLU A 105 -18.21 1.57 -4.04
N TYR A 106 -16.88 1.47 -4.16
CA TYR A 106 -16.20 1.42 -5.46
C TYR A 106 -15.93 0.00 -5.96
N GLY A 107 -16.00 -1.02 -5.09
CA GLY A 107 -15.76 -2.42 -5.45
C GLY A 107 -14.29 -2.75 -5.76
N HIS A 108 -13.35 -1.86 -5.41
CA HIS A 108 -11.90 -2.09 -5.47
C HIS A 108 -11.17 -1.42 -4.31
N TRP A 109 -9.88 -1.74 -4.13
CA TRP A 109 -9.06 -1.38 -2.97
C TRP A 109 -8.36 -0.02 -3.09
N GLY A 110 -8.80 0.81 -4.05
CA GLY A 110 -8.18 2.09 -4.38
C GLY A 110 -7.26 2.06 -5.62
N PRO A 111 -6.61 3.19 -5.93
CA PRO A 111 -6.95 4.51 -5.40
C PRO A 111 -8.34 4.95 -5.89
N TRP A 112 -9.14 5.59 -5.03
CA TRP A 112 -10.53 5.98 -5.35
C TRP A 112 -10.66 7.37 -5.95
N ASN A 113 -9.55 8.13 -6.03
CA ASN A 113 -9.50 9.52 -6.49
C ASN A 113 -8.15 9.86 -7.13
#